data_AF-A0A920K3J8-F1
#
_entry.id   AF-A0A920K3J8-F1
#
_cell.length_a   1.000
_cell.length_b   1.000
_cell.length_c   1.000
_cell.angle_alpha   90.00
_cell.angle_beta   90.00
_cell.angle_gamma   90.00
#
_symmetry.space_group_name_H-M   'P 1'
#
loop_
_entity.id
_entity.type
_entity.pdbx_description
1 polymer ?
#
loop_
_entity_poly.entity_id
_entity_poly.type
_entity_poly.pdbx_seq_one_letter_code
_entity_poly.pdbx_strand_id
1 'polypeptide(L)'
;MIFSEVQSLACADVGAAVISPFVGRVGDWYKKCGRSWDLVEEDPGVRFVRKLKFTLANYDNTEIMGASFRNIDQIIALAGLDLLTISPELLDGLKSVDKSLDLSWMDGSHTPVKNKTSNTLDRKKFDELLAGDVMATDKLVEGIKLFQEDSPKI
;
A
#
# COMPACT_ATOMS: atom_id res chain seq x y z
N MET A 1 -7.08 -6.01 -3.13
CA MET A 1 -7.04 -4.91 -2.16
C MET A 1 -6.02 -5.26 -1.08
N ILE A 2 -4.95 -4.50 -0.95
CA ILE A 2 -3.89 -4.74 0.04
C ILE A 2 -3.86 -3.57 1.04
N PHE A 3 -4.02 -3.87 2.32
CA PHE A 3 -4.04 -2.93 3.44
C PHE A 3 -3.10 -3.32 4.58
N SER A 4 -2.55 -4.55 4.57
CA SER A 4 -1.59 -5.01 5.58
C SER A 4 -0.36 -5.69 4.98
N GLU A 5 0.68 -5.79 5.82
CA GLU A 5 1.92 -6.49 5.49
C GLU A 5 1.69 -8.00 5.31
N VAL A 6 0.83 -8.62 6.12
CA VAL A 6 0.53 -10.05 6.01
C VAL A 6 -0.16 -10.40 4.70
N GLN A 7 -1.03 -9.52 4.18
CA GLN A 7 -1.60 -9.68 2.84
C GLN A 7 -0.52 -9.61 1.76
N SER A 8 0.40 -8.66 1.89
CA SER A 8 1.47 -8.43 0.92
C SER A 8 2.43 -9.63 0.86
N LEU A 9 2.85 -10.15 2.02
CA LEU A 9 3.67 -11.34 2.14
C LEU A 9 2.96 -12.58 1.58
N ALA A 10 1.69 -12.80 1.94
CA ALA A 10 0.92 -13.93 1.43
C ALA A 10 0.80 -13.92 -0.11
N CYS A 11 0.62 -12.75 -0.72
CA CYS A 11 0.59 -12.61 -2.17
C CYS A 11 1.96 -12.87 -2.81
N ALA A 12 3.03 -12.36 -2.20
CA ALA A 12 4.39 -12.55 -2.72
C ALA A 12 4.86 -14.01 -2.58
N ASP A 13 4.49 -14.69 -1.50
CA ASP A 13 4.79 -16.12 -1.24
C ASP A 13 4.20 -17.04 -2.32
N VAL A 14 3.03 -16.70 -2.88
CA VAL A 14 2.41 -17.46 -3.98
C VAL A 14 2.84 -16.98 -5.37
N GLY A 15 3.80 -16.05 -5.44
CA GLY A 15 4.34 -15.54 -6.71
C GLY A 15 3.37 -14.65 -7.49
N ALA A 16 2.51 -13.88 -6.80
CA ALA A 16 1.68 -12.90 -7.48
C ALA A 16 2.56 -11.89 -8.23
N ALA A 17 2.27 -11.66 -9.52
CA ALA A 17 3.08 -10.77 -10.35
C ALA A 17 3.05 -9.31 -9.87
N VAL A 18 1.87 -8.83 -9.44
CA VAL A 18 1.66 -7.45 -8.99
C VAL A 18 0.76 -7.45 -7.76
N ILE A 19 1.10 -6.63 -6.78
CA ILE A 19 0.21 -6.27 -5.67
C ILE A 19 -0.14 -4.78 -5.70
N SER A 20 -1.37 -4.45 -5.29
CA SER A 20 -1.84 -3.07 -5.24
C SER A 20 -2.19 -2.63 -3.83
N PRO A 21 -1.23 -2.08 -3.06
CA PRO A 21 -1.50 -1.47 -1.77
C PRO A 21 -2.17 -0.11 -1.93
N PHE A 22 -3.22 0.11 -1.14
CA PHE A 22 -4.07 1.29 -1.22
C PHE A 22 -3.56 2.37 -0.28
N VAL A 23 -3.14 3.52 -0.82
CA VAL A 23 -2.55 4.62 -0.04
C VAL A 23 -3.64 5.46 0.62
N GLY A 24 -4.50 6.08 -0.19
CA GLY A 24 -5.49 7.04 0.27
C GLY A 24 -6.55 6.45 1.18
N ARG A 25 -6.98 5.21 0.95
CA ARG A 25 -7.95 4.54 1.84
C ARG A 25 -7.38 4.30 3.23
N VAL A 26 -6.07 4.05 3.37
CA VAL A 26 -5.42 3.96 4.68
C VAL A 26 -5.46 5.33 5.37
N GLY A 27 -5.10 6.40 4.67
CA GLY A 27 -5.21 7.76 5.17
C GLY A 27 -6.63 8.12 5.64
N ASP A 28 -7.65 7.82 4.82
CA ASP A 28 -9.05 8.08 5.17
C ASP A 28 -9.47 7.41 6.48
N TRP A 29 -9.01 6.18 6.74
CA TRP A 29 -9.34 5.48 7.99
C TRP A 29 -8.80 6.24 9.20
N TYR A 30 -7.52 6.61 9.17
CA TYR A 30 -6.90 7.32 10.29
C TYR A 30 -7.47 8.74 10.49
N LYS A 31 -7.85 9.42 9.41
CA LYS A 31 -8.58 10.70 9.49
C LYS A 31 -9.94 10.55 10.18
N LYS A 32 -10.70 9.49 9.85
CA LYS A 32 -11.96 9.17 10.55
C LYS A 32 -11.75 8.87 12.04
N CYS A 33 -10.59 8.35 12.43
CA CYS A 33 -10.20 8.17 13.83
C CYS A 33 -9.67 9.45 14.51
N GLY A 34 -9.77 10.61 13.88
CA GLY A 34 -9.35 11.90 14.44
C GLY A 34 -7.85 12.18 14.30
N ARG A 35 -7.10 11.41 13.52
CA ARG A 35 -5.69 11.73 13.22
C ARG A 35 -5.58 12.72 12.09
N SER A 36 -4.56 13.56 12.15
CA SER A 36 -4.15 14.45 11.08
C SER A 36 -2.63 14.46 10.99
N TRP A 37 -2.12 14.94 9.87
CA TRP A 37 -0.71 15.11 9.59
C TRP A 37 -0.56 16.31 8.67
N ASP A 38 0.52 17.06 8.88
CA ASP A 38 0.84 18.23 8.08
C ASP A 38 1.77 17.86 6.91
N LEU A 39 2.64 16.88 7.12
CA LEU A 39 3.62 16.42 6.14
C LEU A 39 3.14 15.12 5.47
N VAL A 40 3.35 14.98 4.17
CA VAL A 40 2.91 13.79 3.41
C VAL A 40 3.70 12.53 3.80
N GLU A 41 4.92 12.70 4.29
CA GLU A 41 5.77 11.64 4.85
C GLU A 41 5.20 11.04 6.14
N GLU A 42 4.28 11.75 6.79
CA GLU A 42 3.54 11.29 7.96
C GLU A 42 2.24 10.58 7.60
N ASP A 43 1.82 10.63 6.33
CA ASP A 43 0.63 9.94 5.84
C ASP A 43 0.79 8.42 6.08
N PRO A 44 -0.13 7.79 6.83
CA PRO A 44 -0.02 6.37 7.16
C PRO A 44 -0.08 5.47 5.93
N GLY A 45 -0.75 5.89 4.85
CA GLY A 45 -0.75 5.17 3.58
C GLY A 45 0.60 5.24 2.87
N VAL A 46 1.26 6.40 2.86
CA VAL A 46 2.61 6.57 2.30
C VAL A 46 3.61 5.73 3.08
N ARG A 47 3.60 5.82 4.41
CA ARG A 47 4.48 5.02 5.27
C ARG A 47 4.26 3.52 5.09
N PHE A 48 3.01 3.09 4.98
CA PHE A 48 2.65 1.71 4.73
C PHE A 48 3.29 1.19 3.44
N VAL A 49 3.12 1.90 2.32
CA VAL A 49 3.65 1.44 1.03
C VAL A 49 5.18 1.50 0.96
N ARG A 50 5.80 2.55 1.53
CA ARG A 50 7.26 2.60 1.66
C ARG A 50 7.79 1.39 2.44
N LYS A 51 7.15 1.05 3.58
CA LYS A 51 7.50 -0.13 4.36
C LYS A 51 7.43 -1.41 3.53
N LEU A 52 6.38 -1.59 2.72
CA LEU A 52 6.23 -2.78 1.88
C LEU A 52 7.36 -2.94 0.86
N LYS A 53 7.86 -1.84 0.27
CA LYS A 53 8.99 -1.88 -0.67
C LYS A 53 10.23 -2.52 -0.06
N PHE A 54 10.45 -2.29 1.24
CA PHE A 54 11.56 -2.90 1.97
C PHE A 54 11.24 -4.30 2.48
N THR A 55 10.02 -4.52 2.99
CA THR A 55 9.58 -5.86 3.44
C THR A 55 9.71 -6.89 2.33
N LEU A 56 9.32 -6.51 1.11
CA LEU A 56 9.30 -7.40 -0.06
C LEU A 56 10.59 -7.36 -0.88
N ALA A 57 11.67 -6.77 -0.39
CA ALA A 57 12.92 -6.63 -1.14
C ALA A 57 13.58 -7.96 -1.56
N ASN A 58 13.17 -9.10 -0.98
CA ASN A 58 13.62 -10.45 -1.36
C ASN A 58 12.65 -11.17 -2.32
N TYR A 59 11.59 -10.50 -2.77
CA TYR A 59 10.55 -11.07 -3.65
C TYR A 59 10.63 -10.44 -5.05
N ASP A 60 11.63 -10.86 -5.83
CA ASP A 60 11.96 -10.25 -7.13
C ASP A 60 10.85 -10.38 -8.20
N ASN A 61 9.87 -11.26 -7.99
CA ASN A 61 8.80 -11.54 -8.95
C ASN A 61 7.49 -10.78 -8.67
N THR A 62 7.43 -9.98 -7.59
CA THR A 62 6.20 -9.29 -7.18
C THR A 62 6.41 -7.78 -7.22
N GLU A 63 5.84 -7.12 -8.23
CA GLU A 63 5.87 -5.67 -8.36
C GLU A 63 4.88 -5.02 -7.39
N ILE A 64 5.28 -3.87 -6.83
CA ILE A 64 4.40 -3.05 -5.99
C ILE A 64 3.80 -1.91 -6.82
N MET A 65 2.49 -1.98 -7.07
CA MET A 65 1.71 -0.93 -7.73
C MET A 65 0.94 -0.07 -6.73
N GLY A 66 1.51 1.05 -6.31
CA GLY A 66 0.81 1.99 -5.41
C GLY A 66 -0.52 2.46 -6.02
N ALA A 67 -1.60 2.44 -5.25
CA ALA A 67 -2.96 2.68 -5.74
C ALA A 67 -3.81 3.56 -4.81
N SER A 68 -4.94 4.04 -5.32
CA SER A 68 -5.98 4.74 -4.54
C SER A 68 -5.49 6.02 -3.85
N PHE A 69 -4.78 6.89 -4.57
CA PHE A 69 -4.31 8.19 -4.08
C PHE A 69 -5.45 9.18 -3.78
N ARG A 70 -5.17 10.19 -2.94
CA ARG A 70 -6.08 11.33 -2.64
C ARG A 70 -5.56 12.64 -3.18
N ASN A 71 -4.24 12.79 -3.32
CA ASN A 71 -3.60 13.99 -3.81
C ASN A 71 -2.27 13.65 -4.49
N ILE A 72 -1.71 14.63 -5.20
CA ILE A 72 -0.45 14.49 -5.93
C ILE A 72 0.76 14.33 -4.99
N ASP A 73 0.70 14.87 -3.78
CA ASP A 73 1.80 14.79 -2.82
C ASP A 73 2.04 13.34 -2.39
N GLN A 74 0.97 12.54 -2.21
CA GLN A 74 1.10 11.10 -1.93
C GLN A 74 1.79 10.35 -3.08
N ILE A 75 1.56 10.78 -4.33
CA ILE A 75 2.18 10.16 -5.51
C ILE A 75 3.66 10.52 -5.56
N ILE A 76 3.98 11.80 -5.39
CA ILE A 76 5.35 12.32 -5.36
C ILE A 76 6.15 11.66 -4.23
N ALA A 77 5.56 11.53 -3.04
CA ALA A 77 6.19 10.87 -1.89
C ALA A 77 6.46 9.36 -2.13
N LEU A 78 5.81 8.74 -3.11
CA LEU A 78 6.02 7.34 -3.50
C LEU A 78 6.69 7.21 -4.87
N ALA A 79 7.25 8.29 -5.42
CA ALA A 79 8.14 8.20 -6.57
C ALA A 79 9.27 7.21 -6.26
N GLY A 80 9.54 6.28 -7.19
CA GLY A 80 10.49 5.19 -7.01
C GLY A 80 9.86 3.81 -6.75
N LEU A 81 8.54 3.71 -6.60
CA LEU A 81 7.84 2.41 -6.69
C LEU A 81 7.93 1.80 -8.09
N ASP A 82 7.71 0.48 -8.17
CA ASP A 82 7.74 -0.27 -9.43
C ASP A 82 6.65 0.23 -10.38
N LEU A 83 5.44 0.41 -9.85
CA LEU A 83 4.27 0.91 -10.58
C LEU A 83 3.44 1.88 -9.72
N LEU A 84 2.69 2.76 -10.38
CA LEU A 84 1.71 3.65 -9.77
C LEU A 84 0.45 3.66 -10.63
N THR A 85 -0.71 3.35 -10.05
CA THR A 85 -2.01 3.51 -10.73
C THR A 85 -2.70 4.78 -10.24
N ILE A 86 -2.84 5.74 -11.15
CA ILE A 86 -3.21 7.14 -10.86
C ILE A 86 -4.52 7.45 -11.58
N SER A 87 -5.47 8.09 -10.90
CA SER A 87 -6.71 8.54 -11.53
C SER A 87 -6.44 9.65 -12.56
N PRO A 88 -7.28 9.79 -13.60
CA PRO A 88 -7.09 10.86 -14.60
C PRO A 88 -6.97 12.26 -13.98
N GLU A 89 -7.78 12.57 -12.98
CA GLU A 89 -7.75 13.85 -12.26
C GLU A 89 -6.39 14.13 -11.61
N LEU A 90 -5.83 13.15 -10.90
CA LEU A 90 -4.52 13.32 -10.25
C LEU A 90 -3.38 13.34 -11.27
N LEU A 91 -3.52 12.58 -12.36
CA LEU A 91 -2.55 12.60 -13.46
C LEU A 91 -2.51 13.97 -14.15
N ASP A 92 -3.65 14.62 -14.34
CA ASP A 92 -3.71 15.98 -14.86
C ASP A 92 -3.08 16.99 -13.90
N GLY A 93 -3.30 16.83 -12.59
CA GLY A 93 -2.61 17.62 -11.57
C GLY A 93 -1.08 17.53 -11.65
N LEU A 94 -0.55 16.31 -11.87
CA LEU A 94 0.89 16.06 -12.01
C LEU A 94 1.52 16.74 -13.23
N LYS A 95 0.78 16.95 -14.33
CA LYS A 95 1.31 17.62 -15.53
C LYS A 95 1.79 19.05 -15.27
N SER A 96 1.26 19.69 -14.22
CA SER A 96 1.60 21.06 -13.83
C SER A 96 2.75 21.16 -12.83
N VAL A 97 3.27 20.01 -12.35
CA VAL A 97 4.34 19.97 -11.37
C VAL A 97 5.70 20.01 -12.07
N ASP A 98 6.39 21.15 -11.93
CA ASP A 98 7.79 21.31 -12.34
C ASP A 98 8.69 21.39 -11.11
N LYS A 99 8.99 20.23 -10.53
CA LYS A 99 9.84 20.08 -9.34
C LYS A 99 10.68 18.82 -9.46
N SER A 100 11.90 18.86 -8.94
CA SER A 100 12.71 17.66 -8.74
C SER A 100 12.05 16.71 -7.73
N LEU A 101 12.03 15.42 -8.03
CA LEU A 101 11.53 14.40 -7.12
C LEU A 101 12.63 14.03 -6.11
N ASP A 102 12.29 14.06 -4.83
CA ASP A 102 13.15 13.55 -3.76
C ASP A 102 12.94 12.04 -3.59
N LEU A 103 13.97 11.26 -3.93
CA LEU A 103 13.98 9.80 -3.82
C LEU A 103 14.78 9.31 -2.62
N SER A 104 15.20 10.19 -1.71
CA SER A 104 16.04 9.85 -0.54
C SER A 104 15.41 8.79 0.38
N TRP A 105 14.08 8.64 0.33
CA TRP A 105 13.39 7.58 1.07
C TRP A 105 13.83 6.18 0.63
N MET A 106 14.36 6.01 -0.58
CA MET A 106 14.89 4.75 -1.12
C MET A 106 16.29 4.40 -0.60
N ASP A 107 17.05 5.39 -0.11
CA ASP A 107 18.43 5.19 0.39
C ASP A 107 18.48 4.46 1.74
N GLY A 108 17.32 4.21 2.35
CA GLY A 108 17.21 3.51 3.62
C GLY A 108 17.75 2.09 3.54
N SER A 109 18.79 1.79 4.34
CA SER A 109 19.23 0.42 4.60
C SER A 109 18.21 -0.30 5.46
N HIS A 110 17.13 -0.79 4.87
CA HIS A 110 16.21 -1.66 5.58
C HIS A 110 16.70 -3.08 5.36
N THR A 111 16.98 -3.77 6.47
CA THR A 111 17.36 -5.18 6.41
C THR A 111 16.17 -5.88 5.75
N PRO A 112 16.33 -6.45 4.54
CA PRO A 112 15.28 -7.24 3.94
C PRO A 112 14.84 -8.24 4.99
N VAL A 113 13.53 -8.50 5.11
CA VAL A 113 13.08 -9.57 6.00
C VAL A 113 13.77 -10.83 5.49
N LYS A 114 14.85 -11.24 6.18
CA LYS A 114 15.65 -12.39 5.79
C LYS A 114 14.64 -13.49 5.61
N ASN A 115 14.60 -14.06 4.41
CA ASN A 115 13.83 -15.24 4.11
C ASN A 115 14.48 -16.40 4.89
N LYS A 116 14.33 -16.38 6.22
CA LYS A 116 14.62 -17.48 7.10
C LYS A 116 13.35 -18.31 7.06
N THR A 117 13.32 -19.19 6.07
CA THR A 117 12.68 -20.50 6.17
C THR A 117 11.23 -20.45 6.63
N SER A 118 10.29 -20.61 5.70
CA SER A 118 9.15 -21.52 5.92
C SER A 118 8.55 -21.48 7.34
N ASN A 119 8.19 -20.31 7.83
CA ASN A 119 6.99 -20.26 8.66
C ASN A 119 5.89 -20.12 7.63
N THR A 120 5.45 -21.28 7.10
CA THR A 120 4.28 -21.38 6.25
C THR A 120 3.20 -20.52 6.88
N LEU A 121 2.95 -19.36 6.28
CA LEU A 121 1.86 -18.48 6.68
C LEU A 121 0.59 -19.24 6.37
N ASP A 122 0.20 -20.11 7.29
CA ASP A 122 -1.00 -20.91 7.15
C ASP A 122 -2.21 -20.00 7.29
N ARG A 123 -3.38 -20.55 6.92
CA ARG A 123 -4.61 -19.78 6.93
C ARG A 123 -4.92 -19.17 8.30
N LYS A 124 -4.66 -19.94 9.38
CA LYS A 124 -4.96 -19.50 10.75
C LYS A 124 -4.06 -18.32 11.12
N LYS A 125 -2.76 -18.40 10.83
CA LYS A 125 -1.81 -17.34 11.15
C LYS A 125 -2.06 -16.09 10.33
N PHE A 126 -2.43 -16.25 9.05
CA PHE A 126 -2.88 -15.15 8.21
C PHE A 126 -4.08 -14.41 8.83
N ASP A 127 -5.13 -15.16 9.19
CA ASP A 127 -6.35 -14.58 9.76
C ASP A 127 -6.08 -13.87 11.10
N GLU A 128 -5.26 -14.47 11.98
CA GLU A 128 -4.84 -13.85 13.25
C GLU A 128 -4.09 -12.53 13.06
N LEU A 129 -3.11 -12.51 12.15
CA LEU A 129 -2.31 -11.31 11.87
C LEU A 129 -3.14 -10.22 11.21
N LEU A 130 -4.05 -10.58 10.30
CA LEU A 130 -4.94 -9.63 9.65
C LEU A 130 -5.93 -9.04 10.66
N ALA A 131 -6.56 -9.88 11.49
CA ALA A 131 -7.50 -9.44 12.52
C ALA A 131 -6.83 -8.56 13.59
N GLY A 132 -5.53 -8.74 13.85
CA GLY A 132 -4.74 -7.87 14.72
C GLY A 132 -4.50 -6.46 14.17
N ASP A 133 -4.69 -6.25 12.86
CA ASP A 133 -4.64 -4.94 12.21
C ASP A 133 -6.08 -4.44 11.98
N VAL A 134 -6.57 -3.64 12.92
CA VAL A 134 -7.95 -3.11 12.92
C VAL A 134 -8.22 -2.31 11.64
N MET A 135 -7.27 -1.48 11.21
CA MET A 135 -7.42 -0.66 10.02
C MET A 135 -7.53 -1.53 8.76
N ALA A 136 -6.63 -2.51 8.62
CA ALA A 136 -6.65 -3.39 7.46
C ALA A 136 -7.91 -4.25 7.41
N THR A 137 -8.38 -4.75 8.56
CA THR A 137 -9.62 -5.51 8.67
C THR A 137 -10.83 -4.68 8.25
N ASP A 138 -10.99 -3.49 8.83
CA ASP A 138 -12.09 -2.58 8.50
C ASP A 138 -12.10 -2.23 7.01
N LYS A 139 -10.94 -1.86 6.45
CA LYS A 139 -10.82 -1.46 5.05
C LYS A 139 -10.98 -2.59 4.06
N LEU A 140 -10.58 -3.81 4.42
CA LEU A 140 -10.84 -4.97 3.60
C LEU A 140 -12.35 -5.27 3.53
N VAL A 141 -13.04 -5.27 4.68
CA VAL A 141 -14.49 -5.53 4.74
C VAL A 141 -15.28 -4.44 4.03
N GLU A 142 -14.99 -3.16 4.32
CA GLU A 142 -15.61 -2.02 3.64
C GLU A 142 -15.40 -2.10 2.12
N GLY A 143 -14.17 -2.40 1.69
CA GLY A 143 -13.82 -2.50 0.28
C GLY A 143 -14.57 -3.60 -0.45
N ILE A 144 -14.66 -4.81 0.13
CA ILE A 144 -15.39 -5.94 -0.47
C ILE A 144 -16.87 -5.59 -0.62
N LYS A 145 -17.48 -4.99 0.41
CA LYS A 145 -18.89 -4.59 0.38
C LYS A 145 -19.17 -3.58 -0.73
N LEU A 146 -18.35 -2.53 -0.86
CA LEU A 146 -18.52 -1.52 -1.90
C LEU A 146 -18.42 -2.12 -3.31
N PHE A 147 -17.47 -3.03 -3.56
CA PHE A 147 -17.36 -3.70 -4.86
C PHE A 147 -18.57 -4.59 -5.19
N GLN A 148 -19.16 -5.25 -4.18
CA GLN A 148 -20.37 -6.04 -4.36
C GLN A 148 -21.58 -5.15 -4.67
N GLU A 149 -21.69 -3.97 -4.07
CA GLU A 149 -22.76 -3.00 -4.33
C GLU A 149 -22.67 -2.37 -5.73
N ASP A 150 -21.46 -2.25 -6.28
CA ASP A 150 -21.23 -1.72 -7.63
C ASP A 150 -21.31 -2.77 -8.74
N SER A 151 -21.10 -4.05 -8.43
CA SER A 151 -21.20 -5.16 -9.40
C SER A 151 -22.54 -5.24 -10.17
N PRO A 152 -23.73 -5.05 -9.55
CA PRO A 152 -24.99 -5.09 -10.30
C PRO A 152 -25.26 -3.85 -11.17
N LYS A 153 -24.36 -2.85 -11.20
CA LYS A 153 -24.50 -1.62 -12.00
C LYS A 153 -23.70 -1.66 -13.31
N ILE A 154 -23.06 -2.78 -13.63
CA ILE A 154 -22.24 -3.00 -14.83
C ILE A 154 -22.95 -3.94 -15.79
#